data_AF-A0A9D3AJ15-F1
#
_entry.id   AF-A0A9D3AJ15-F1
#
_cell.length_a   1.000
_cell.length_b   1.000
_cell.length_c   1.000
_cell.angle_alpha   90.00
_cell.angle_beta   90.00
_cell.angle_gamma   90.00
#
_symmetry.space_group_name_H-M   'P 1'
#
loop_
_entity.id
_entity.type
_entity.pdbx_description
1 polymer ?
#
loop_
_entity_poly.entity_id
_entity_poly.type
_entity_poly.pdbx_seq_one_letter_code
_entity_poly.pdbx_strand_id
1 'polypeptide(L)'
;MNDQITIKNLEVYANHGVFPEEQKLGQKFIISAILYTDTRIAGKTDDLEASIDYGTICQTITRFLKEHTYNLLERAAEMLAEDLLLHTKGLSSIQLKIKKPWAPIGLPLETVSVSIERGWHTVYLGMGSNMGNKEDYLLQAVQALKETASCQVEAVSDFLVTKPYGVTDQDDFLNGCLKLRTLLTPRELLDRLHHIEQEAGRERILRWGPRTLDLDILFYDDLILGEADLCIPHVDLPNREFVLRPLCEIAPYLHHPATGKTVREMLQELSSEKGPVF
;
A
#
# COMPACT_ATOMS: atom_id res chain seq x y z
N MET A 1 -10.27 -13.34 -11.51
CA MET A 1 -9.57 -13.77 -12.75
C MET A 1 -8.71 -12.58 -13.11
N ASN A 2 -7.40 -12.69 -13.00
CA ASN A 2 -6.50 -11.58 -13.30
C ASN A 2 -5.91 -11.86 -14.68
N ASP A 3 -6.33 -11.08 -15.69
CA ASP A 3 -5.68 -11.13 -16.99
C ASP A 3 -4.24 -10.59 -16.86
N GLN A 4 -3.40 -10.93 -17.82
CA GLN A 4 -1.99 -10.56 -17.78
C GLN A 4 -1.40 -10.32 -19.16
N ILE A 5 -0.43 -9.42 -19.21
CA ILE A 5 0.47 -9.20 -20.35
C ILE A 5 1.86 -9.67 -19.93
N THR A 6 2.53 -10.47 -20.77
CA THR A 6 3.83 -11.07 -20.41
C THR A 6 4.92 -10.65 -21.37
N ILE A 7 5.99 -10.06 -20.83
CA ILE A 7 7.25 -9.76 -21.52
C ILE A 7 8.27 -10.82 -21.12
N LYS A 8 8.82 -11.56 -22.09
CA LYS A 8 9.79 -12.63 -21.84
C LYS A 8 11.16 -12.29 -22.40
N ASN A 9 12.17 -12.40 -21.54
CA ASN A 9 13.57 -12.30 -21.89
C ASN A 9 13.95 -11.04 -22.71
N LEU A 10 13.44 -9.86 -22.32
CA LEU A 10 13.91 -8.59 -22.87
C LEU A 10 15.39 -8.40 -22.52
N GLU A 11 16.23 -8.25 -23.54
CA GLU A 11 17.67 -8.08 -23.36
C GLU A 11 18.03 -6.60 -23.20
N VAL A 12 18.76 -6.28 -22.13
CA VAL A 12 19.21 -4.91 -21.85
C VAL A 12 20.69 -4.95 -21.48
N TYR A 13 21.48 -4.08 -22.10
CA TYR A 13 22.86 -3.84 -21.70
C TYR A 13 22.91 -2.64 -20.77
N ALA A 14 23.42 -2.82 -19.55
CA ALA A 14 23.42 -1.82 -18.47
C ALA A 14 24.63 -2.00 -17.53
N ASN A 15 24.75 -1.13 -16.53
CA ASN A 15 25.97 -0.99 -15.71
C ASN A 15 25.79 -1.41 -14.25
N HIS A 16 24.80 -2.25 -13.91
CA HIS A 16 24.59 -2.69 -12.53
C HIS A 16 25.63 -3.71 -12.04
N GLY A 17 26.03 -3.60 -10.77
CA GLY A 17 27.00 -4.49 -10.15
C GLY A 17 27.79 -3.82 -9.03
N VAL A 18 28.40 -4.63 -8.17
CA VAL A 18 29.19 -4.15 -7.03
C VAL A 18 30.60 -3.78 -7.47
N PHE A 19 31.15 -4.47 -8.48
CA PHE A 19 32.52 -4.25 -8.91
C PHE A 19 32.62 -3.02 -9.84
N PRO A 20 33.63 -2.14 -9.65
CA PRO A 20 33.81 -0.96 -10.51
C PRO A 20 33.90 -1.28 -12.00
N GLU A 21 34.47 -2.44 -12.35
CA GLU A 21 34.58 -2.91 -13.73
C GLU A 21 33.22 -3.19 -14.36
N GLU A 22 32.26 -3.73 -13.59
CA GLU A 22 30.88 -3.95 -14.04
C GLU A 22 30.19 -2.63 -14.36
N GLN A 23 30.41 -1.62 -13.52
CA GLN A 23 29.83 -0.29 -13.69
C GLN A 23 30.47 0.48 -14.84
N LYS A 24 31.70 0.15 -15.22
CA LYS A 24 32.40 0.80 -16.35
C LYS A 24 32.14 0.12 -17.69
N LEU A 25 32.24 -1.21 -17.74
CA LEU A 25 32.10 -1.99 -18.98
C LEU A 25 30.65 -2.30 -19.33
N GLY A 26 29.79 -2.36 -18.31
CA GLY A 26 28.44 -2.86 -18.43
C GLY A 26 28.39 -4.36 -18.72
N GLN A 27 27.19 -4.91 -18.70
CA GLN A 27 26.93 -6.30 -19.01
C GLN A 27 25.48 -6.49 -19.46
N LYS A 28 25.20 -7.69 -20.01
CA LYS A 28 23.86 -8.09 -20.40
C LYS A 28 23.03 -8.46 -19.17
N PHE A 29 21.80 -7.95 -19.13
CA PHE A 29 20.73 -8.35 -18.25
C PHE A 29 19.56 -8.88 -19.09
N ILE A 30 18.80 -9.82 -18.54
CA ILE A 30 17.61 -10.39 -19.18
C ILE A 30 16.42 -10.18 -18.26
N ILE A 31 15.46 -9.37 -18.71
CA ILE A 31 14.30 -8.94 -17.93
C ILE A 31 13.08 -9.74 -18.39
N SER A 32 12.29 -10.24 -17.45
CA SER A 32 10.96 -10.76 -17.73
C SER A 32 9.96 -10.13 -16.78
N ALA A 33 8.80 -9.75 -17.30
CA ALA A 33 7.75 -9.09 -16.54
C ALA A 33 6.39 -9.73 -16.85
N ILE A 34 5.59 -9.92 -15.81
CA ILE A 34 4.17 -10.24 -15.90
C ILE A 34 3.42 -9.04 -15.35
N LEU A 35 2.64 -8.38 -16.20
CA LEU A 35 1.85 -7.19 -15.89
C LEU A 35 0.41 -7.64 -15.69
N TYR A 36 -0.13 -7.52 -14.47
CA TYR A 36 -1.52 -7.88 -14.19
C TYR A 36 -2.42 -6.67 -14.40
N THR A 37 -3.40 -6.81 -15.29
CA THR A 37 -4.32 -5.75 -15.71
C THR A 37 -5.60 -6.37 -16.26
N ASP A 38 -6.72 -5.65 -16.25
CA ASP A 38 -7.94 -6.12 -16.90
C ASP A 38 -7.83 -5.89 -18.41
N THR A 39 -7.87 -6.97 -19.20
CA THR A 39 -7.75 -6.89 -20.67
C THR A 39 -9.09 -6.94 -21.37
N ARG A 40 -10.19 -7.12 -20.63
CA ARG A 40 -11.51 -7.43 -21.19
C ARG A 40 -12.09 -6.29 -22.01
N ILE A 41 -11.87 -5.04 -21.59
CA ILE A 41 -12.36 -3.87 -22.34
C ILE A 41 -11.63 -3.81 -23.68
N ALA A 42 -10.30 -3.76 -23.67
CA ALA A 42 -9.48 -3.77 -24.89
C ALA A 42 -9.82 -4.96 -25.81
N GLY A 43 -9.97 -6.16 -25.26
CA GLY A 43 -10.32 -7.35 -26.04
C GLY A 43 -11.72 -7.32 -26.65
N LYS A 44 -12.65 -6.50 -26.13
CA LYS A 44 -13.99 -6.31 -26.70
C LYS A 44 -14.06 -5.15 -27.68
N THR A 45 -13.31 -4.08 -27.42
CA THR A 45 -13.43 -2.81 -28.16
C THR A 45 -12.35 -2.64 -29.21
N ASP A 46 -11.28 -3.45 -29.16
CA ASP A 46 -10.07 -3.26 -29.96
C ASP A 46 -9.45 -1.85 -29.78
N ASP A 47 -9.67 -1.26 -28.59
CA ASP A 47 -9.17 0.06 -28.22
C ASP A 47 -7.81 -0.07 -27.53
N LEU A 48 -6.78 0.53 -28.13
CA LEU A 48 -5.42 0.53 -27.60
C LEU A 48 -5.30 1.31 -26.28
N GLU A 49 -6.08 2.38 -26.09
CA GLU A 49 -6.05 3.19 -24.85
C GLU A 49 -6.64 2.45 -23.65
N ALA A 50 -7.40 1.39 -23.90
CA ALA A 50 -7.95 0.50 -22.88
C ALA A 50 -6.98 -0.63 -22.47
N SER A 51 -5.76 -0.67 -23.03
CA SER A 51 -4.72 -1.66 -22.71
C SER A 51 -3.42 -0.99 -22.27
N ILE A 52 -2.55 -1.77 -21.64
CA ILE A 52 -1.15 -1.38 -21.43
C ILE A 52 -0.39 -1.58 -22.75
N ASP A 53 0.29 -0.54 -23.23
CA ASP A 53 1.21 -0.62 -24.37
C ASP A 53 2.53 -1.28 -23.95
N TYR A 54 2.66 -2.57 -24.26
CA TYR A 54 3.86 -3.36 -23.97
C TYR A 54 5.12 -2.83 -24.69
N GLY A 55 4.99 -2.14 -25.83
CA GLY A 55 6.10 -1.51 -26.53
C GLY A 55 6.69 -0.36 -25.72
N THR A 56 5.81 0.51 -25.22
CA THR A 56 6.19 1.57 -24.27
C THR A 56 6.79 1.01 -22.99
N ILE A 57 6.24 -0.08 -22.43
CA ILE A 57 6.82 -0.74 -21.25
C ILE A 57 8.24 -1.27 -21.51
N CYS A 58 8.47 -1.94 -22.64
CA CYS A 58 9.81 -2.42 -23.01
C CYS A 58 10.82 -1.27 -23.16
N GLN A 59 10.40 -0.14 -23.75
CA GLN A 59 11.23 1.06 -23.86
C GLN A 59 11.54 1.66 -22.49
N THR A 60 10.54 1.78 -21.62
CA THR A 60 10.72 2.27 -20.24
C THR A 60 11.68 1.40 -19.44
N ILE A 61 11.51 0.07 -19.46
CA ILE A 61 12.43 -0.87 -18.78
C ILE A 61 13.86 -0.68 -19.29
N THR A 62 14.04 -0.61 -20.61
CA THR A 62 15.36 -0.49 -21.24
C THR A 62 16.02 0.85 -20.88
N ARG A 63 15.26 1.94 -20.91
CA ARG A 63 15.73 3.28 -20.55
C ARG A 63 16.10 3.33 -19.07
N PHE A 64 15.20 2.88 -18.20
CA PHE A 64 15.37 2.91 -16.75
C PHE A 64 16.67 2.23 -16.31
N LEU A 65 16.93 1.02 -16.81
CA LEU A 65 18.14 0.26 -16.46
C LEU A 65 19.42 0.83 -17.06
N LYS A 66 19.34 1.63 -18.14
CA LYS A 66 20.51 2.30 -18.74
C LYS A 66 20.84 3.61 -18.04
N GLU A 67 19.82 4.35 -17.60
CA GLU A 67 19.99 5.66 -16.95
C GLU A 67 20.40 5.51 -15.47
N HIS A 68 19.99 4.42 -14.82
CA HIS A 68 20.33 4.15 -13.43
C HIS A 68 21.43 3.09 -13.32
N THR A 69 22.35 3.29 -12.37
CA THR A 69 23.34 2.29 -11.98
C THR A 69 23.15 1.97 -10.50
N TYR A 70 23.03 0.68 -10.19
CA TYR A 70 22.83 0.18 -8.83
C TYR A 70 23.82 -0.93 -8.54
N ASN A 71 24.23 -1.04 -7.29
CA ASN A 71 25.12 -2.11 -6.84
C ASN A 71 24.41 -3.48 -6.83
N LEU A 72 23.11 -3.46 -6.51
CA LEU A 72 22.28 -4.64 -6.27
C LEU A 72 21.18 -4.78 -7.34
N LEU A 73 20.88 -6.02 -7.72
CA LEU A 73 19.77 -6.33 -8.63
C LEU A 73 18.42 -6.11 -7.94
N GLU A 74 18.37 -6.34 -6.64
CA GLU A 74 17.23 -6.11 -5.75
C GLU A 74 16.79 -4.66 -5.83
N ARG A 75 17.72 -3.71 -5.69
CA ARG A 75 17.43 -2.28 -5.82
C ARG A 75 16.96 -1.92 -7.22
N ALA A 76 17.60 -2.47 -8.26
CA ALA A 76 17.20 -2.23 -9.64
C ALA A 76 15.78 -2.75 -9.91
N ALA A 77 15.45 -3.95 -9.41
CA ALA A 77 14.13 -4.54 -9.53
C ALA A 77 13.08 -3.73 -8.77
N GLU A 78 13.37 -3.34 -7.52
CA GLU A 78 12.45 -2.59 -6.67
C GLU A 78 12.06 -1.25 -7.31
N MET A 79 13.06 -0.45 -7.68
CA MET A 79 12.82 0.87 -8.25
C MET A 79 12.15 0.81 -9.62
N LEU A 80 12.48 -0.21 -10.43
CA LEU A 80 11.82 -0.41 -11.72
C LEU A 80 10.35 -0.82 -11.54
N ALA A 81 10.05 -1.71 -10.59
CA ALA A 81 8.68 -2.11 -10.31
C ALA A 81 7.85 -0.93 -9.78
N GLU A 82 8.39 -0.13 -8.87
CA GLU A 82 7.76 1.09 -8.36
C GLU A 82 7.49 2.10 -9.49
N ASP A 83 8.50 2.40 -10.32
CA ASP A 83 8.36 3.32 -11.45
C ASP A 83 7.25 2.87 -12.43
N LEU A 84 7.22 1.58 -12.77
CA LEU A 84 6.19 1.03 -13.65
C LEU A 84 4.80 1.10 -12.99
N LEU A 85 4.66 0.79 -11.71
CA LEU A 85 3.38 0.80 -10.99
C LEU A 85 2.80 2.20 -10.81
N LEU A 86 3.66 3.20 -10.62
CA LEU A 86 3.26 4.60 -10.46
C LEU A 86 2.85 5.24 -11.79
N HIS A 87 3.55 4.92 -12.88
CA HIS A 87 3.40 5.62 -14.15
C HIS A 87 2.63 4.84 -15.23
N THR A 88 2.27 3.58 -14.98
CA THR A 88 1.48 2.76 -15.93
C THR A 88 0.02 2.70 -15.50
N LYS A 89 -0.85 3.42 -16.21
CA LYS A 89 -2.30 3.36 -15.99
C LYS A 89 -2.81 1.93 -16.22
N GLY A 90 -3.67 1.46 -15.31
CA GLY A 90 -4.29 0.14 -15.40
C GLY A 90 -3.41 -1.02 -14.91
N LEU A 91 -2.15 -0.79 -14.55
CA LEU A 91 -1.30 -1.81 -13.93
C LEU A 91 -1.70 -2.00 -12.46
N SER A 92 -2.18 -3.20 -12.13
CA SER A 92 -2.58 -3.53 -10.75
C SER A 92 -1.42 -4.06 -9.93
N SER A 93 -0.64 -4.97 -10.53
CA SER A 93 0.54 -5.58 -9.94
C SER A 93 1.49 -6.06 -11.03
N ILE A 94 2.74 -6.30 -10.66
CA ILE A 94 3.81 -6.75 -11.53
C ILE A 94 4.63 -7.84 -10.84
N GLN A 95 4.93 -8.91 -11.58
CA GLN A 95 6.04 -9.80 -11.25
C GLN A 95 7.20 -9.48 -12.17
N LEU A 96 8.36 -9.17 -11.58
CA LEU A 96 9.56 -8.76 -12.30
C LEU A 96 10.71 -9.69 -11.95
N LYS A 97 11.35 -10.24 -12.99
CA LYS A 97 12.57 -11.05 -12.87
C LYS A 97 13.70 -10.39 -13.66
N ILE A 98 14.83 -10.12 -12.99
CA ILE A 98 16.06 -9.63 -13.61
C ILE A 98 17.11 -10.71 -13.49
N LYS A 99 17.55 -11.26 -14.64
CA LYS A 99 18.64 -12.23 -14.73
C LYS A 99 19.95 -11.53 -15.08
N LYS A 100 21.06 -12.03 -14.52
CA LYS A 100 22.42 -11.58 -14.77
C LYS A 100 23.24 -12.79 -15.28
N PRO A 101 23.23 -13.06 -16.59
CA PRO A 101 23.92 -14.20 -17.19
C PRO A 101 25.44 -14.13 -17.05
N TRP A 102 26.03 -12.94 -16.95
CA TRP A 102 27.48 -12.74 -16.88
C TRP A 102 27.98 -12.35 -15.49
N ALA A 103 27.28 -12.81 -14.45
CA ALA A 103 27.70 -12.56 -13.07
C ALA A 103 29.10 -13.16 -12.81
N PRO A 104 30.04 -12.41 -12.22
CA PRO A 104 31.42 -12.84 -12.02
C PRO A 104 31.56 -13.81 -10.83
N ILE A 105 30.98 -15.01 -10.96
CA ILE A 105 30.91 -16.02 -9.88
C ILE A 105 32.08 -17.01 -9.94
N GLY A 106 32.71 -17.20 -11.11
CA GLY A 106 33.86 -18.10 -11.29
C GLY A 106 33.51 -19.60 -11.21
N LEU A 107 32.23 -19.95 -11.33
CA LEU A 107 31.71 -21.33 -11.31
C LEU A 107 30.81 -21.58 -12.52
N PRO A 108 30.60 -22.85 -12.93
CA PRO A 108 29.64 -23.17 -13.99
C PRO A 108 28.20 -23.02 -13.49
N LEU A 109 27.44 -22.10 -14.09
CA LEU A 109 26.00 -21.93 -13.92
C LEU A 109 25.37 -21.35 -15.19
N GLU A 110 24.05 -21.45 -15.34
CA GLU A 110 23.33 -20.81 -16.45
C GLU A 110 23.18 -19.29 -16.23
N THR A 111 22.56 -18.89 -15.11
CA THR A 111 22.38 -17.48 -14.73
C THR A 111 21.96 -17.36 -13.27
N VAL A 112 22.21 -16.21 -12.66
CA VAL A 112 21.56 -15.80 -11.40
C VAL A 112 20.44 -14.82 -11.68
N SER A 113 19.44 -14.77 -10.82
CA SER A 113 18.33 -13.82 -10.98
C SER A 113 17.72 -13.38 -9.67
N VAL A 114 17.26 -12.14 -9.63
CA VAL A 114 16.34 -11.65 -8.60
C VAL A 114 14.92 -11.66 -9.17
N SER A 115 13.93 -11.98 -8.34
CA SER A 115 12.52 -11.94 -8.70
C SER A 115 11.71 -11.34 -7.58
N ILE A 116 10.85 -10.39 -7.93
CA ILE A 116 9.98 -9.68 -7.00
C ILE A 116 8.55 -9.64 -7.53
N GLU A 117 7.61 -9.45 -6.62
CA GLU A 117 6.21 -9.19 -6.92
C GLU A 117 5.78 -7.96 -6.14
N ARG A 118 5.19 -6.97 -6.83
CA ARG A 118 4.72 -5.72 -6.24
C ARG A 118 3.36 -5.38 -6.82
N GLY A 119 2.52 -4.73 -6.04
CA GLY A 119 1.20 -4.35 -6.48
C GLY A 119 0.58 -3.29 -5.63
N TRP A 120 -0.51 -2.74 -6.14
CA TRP A 120 -1.35 -1.85 -5.37
C TRP A 120 -2.26 -2.64 -4.44
N HIS A 121 -2.34 -2.18 -3.20
CA HIS A 121 -3.13 -2.75 -2.12
C HIS A 121 -4.21 -1.78 -1.68
N THR A 122 -5.40 -2.28 -1.35
CA THR A 122 -6.49 -1.49 -0.77
C THR A 122 -6.41 -1.56 0.74
N VAL A 123 -6.34 -0.41 1.40
CA VAL A 123 -6.18 -0.31 2.85
C VAL A 123 -7.27 0.60 3.41
N TYR A 124 -7.78 0.25 4.58
CA TYR A 124 -8.68 1.10 5.34
C TYR A 124 -8.00 1.54 6.62
N LEU A 125 -7.96 2.85 6.84
CA LEU A 125 -7.34 3.45 8.01
C LEU A 125 -8.41 4.06 8.93
N GLY A 126 -8.20 3.95 10.23
CA GLY A 126 -8.89 4.72 11.25
C GLY A 126 -8.05 5.93 11.62
N MET A 127 -8.70 7.06 11.84
CA MET A 127 -8.05 8.31 12.23
C MET A 127 -8.75 8.87 13.45
N GLY A 128 -7.99 9.38 14.42
CA GLY A 128 -8.53 9.96 15.65
C GLY A 128 -7.68 11.10 16.19
N SER A 129 -8.31 12.11 16.77
CA SER A 129 -7.64 13.21 17.47
C SER A 129 -8.49 13.74 18.61
N ASN A 130 -7.87 14.04 19.77
CA ASN A 130 -8.57 14.70 20.87
C ASN A 130 -7.80 15.85 21.53
N MET A 131 -6.67 16.27 20.95
CA MET A 131 -5.88 17.41 21.44
C MET A 131 -5.77 18.50 20.38
N GLY A 132 -5.67 19.75 20.84
CA GLY A 132 -5.43 20.89 19.95
C GLY A 132 -6.51 21.08 18.89
N ASN A 133 -6.11 21.47 17.66
CA ASN A 133 -7.04 21.61 16.56
C ASN A 133 -7.28 20.24 15.87
N LYS A 134 -8.22 19.48 16.43
CA LYS A 134 -8.49 18.08 16.06
C LYS A 134 -8.74 17.89 14.57
N GLU A 135 -9.55 18.76 13.97
CA GLU A 135 -9.90 18.68 12.54
C GLU A 135 -8.69 18.96 11.65
N ASP A 136 -7.90 19.99 11.97
CA ASP A 136 -6.68 20.30 11.23
C ASP A 136 -5.69 19.12 11.26
N TYR A 137 -5.53 18.43 12.40
CA TYR A 137 -4.66 17.25 12.48
C TYR A 137 -5.12 16.13 11.55
N LEU A 138 -6.44 15.84 11.51
CA LEU A 138 -6.97 14.83 10.61
C LEU A 138 -6.79 15.23 9.14
N LEU A 139 -7.08 16.48 8.79
CA LEU A 139 -6.93 16.98 7.41
C LEU A 139 -5.47 16.99 6.96
N GLN A 140 -4.54 17.36 7.84
CA GLN A 140 -3.10 17.29 7.57
C GLN A 140 -2.63 15.86 7.35
N ALA A 141 -3.14 14.88 8.12
CA ALA A 141 -2.81 13.47 7.91
C ALA A 141 -3.28 12.97 6.53
N VAL A 142 -4.51 13.33 6.13
CA VAL A 142 -5.04 13.03 4.79
C VAL A 142 -4.16 13.65 3.71
N GLN A 143 -3.76 14.91 3.88
CA GLN A 143 -2.91 15.61 2.92
C GLN A 143 -1.51 14.98 2.82
N ALA A 144 -0.89 14.63 3.95
CA ALA A 144 0.41 13.96 3.98
C ALA A 144 0.39 12.57 3.29
N LEU A 145 -0.74 11.86 3.35
CA LEU A 145 -0.94 10.61 2.60
C LEU A 145 -1.12 10.88 1.10
N LYS A 146 -1.84 11.94 0.71
CA LYS A 146 -1.97 12.34 -0.71
C LYS A 146 -0.64 12.76 -1.34
N GLU A 147 0.26 13.34 -0.54
CA GLU A 147 1.59 13.75 -1.00
C GLU A 147 2.61 12.60 -1.03
N THR A 148 2.26 11.44 -0.47
CA THR A 148 3.09 10.24 -0.55
C THR A 148 2.90 9.60 -1.92
N ALA A 149 3.92 9.59 -2.78
CA ALA A 149 3.82 9.11 -4.16
C ALA A 149 3.24 7.67 -4.29
N SER A 150 3.59 6.80 -3.34
CA SER A 150 3.12 5.41 -3.25
C SER A 150 1.73 5.25 -2.63
N CYS A 151 0.96 6.34 -2.49
CA CYS A 151 -0.35 6.37 -1.85
C CYS A 151 -1.37 7.14 -2.70
N GLN A 152 -2.61 6.67 -2.72
CA GLN A 152 -3.74 7.31 -3.38
C GLN A 152 -4.94 7.26 -2.44
N VAL A 153 -5.36 8.41 -1.92
CA VAL A 153 -6.55 8.51 -1.08
C VAL A 153 -7.78 8.43 -1.97
N GLU A 154 -8.59 7.38 -1.80
CA GLU A 154 -9.78 7.13 -2.62
C GLU A 154 -11.07 7.67 -1.98
N ALA A 155 -11.18 7.62 -0.65
CA ALA A 155 -12.32 8.13 0.09
C ALA A 155 -11.94 8.52 1.51
N VAL A 156 -12.64 9.49 2.08
CA VAL A 156 -12.57 9.89 3.49
C VAL A 156 -14.00 10.00 3.99
N SER A 157 -14.31 9.42 5.15
CA SER A 157 -15.63 9.55 5.77
C SER A 157 -15.83 10.95 6.34
N ASP A 158 -17.07 11.25 6.71
CA ASP A 158 -17.33 12.37 7.62
C ASP A 158 -16.60 12.15 8.96
N PHE A 159 -16.30 13.25 9.64
CA PHE A 159 -15.71 13.21 10.97
C PHE A 159 -16.78 13.17 12.06
N LEU A 160 -16.64 12.22 12.97
CA LEU A 160 -17.57 11.95 14.06
C LEU A 160 -16.97 12.38 15.40
N VAL A 161 -17.66 13.26 16.11
CA VAL A 161 -17.34 13.58 17.51
C VAL A 161 -17.83 12.45 18.41
N THR A 162 -16.96 11.94 19.27
CA THR A 162 -17.27 10.82 20.17
C THR A 162 -16.63 11.01 21.55
N LYS A 163 -17.26 10.43 22.57
CA LYS A 163 -16.68 10.39 23.92
C LYS A 163 -15.43 9.49 23.93
N PRO A 164 -14.45 9.76 24.80
CA PRO A 164 -13.25 8.94 24.93
C PRO A 164 -13.56 7.46 25.20
N TYR A 165 -12.80 6.57 24.57
CA TYR A 165 -12.87 5.12 24.81
C TYR A 165 -11.75 4.68 25.79
N GLY A 166 -12.10 3.92 26.82
CA GLY A 166 -11.15 3.50 27.87
C GLY A 166 -10.96 4.54 28.96
N VAL A 167 -9.99 5.46 28.80
CA VAL A 167 -9.73 6.55 29.76
C VAL A 167 -10.71 7.69 29.49
N THR A 168 -11.59 8.03 30.44
CA THR A 168 -12.70 8.96 30.19
C THR A 168 -12.47 10.40 30.64
N ASP A 169 -11.45 10.66 31.47
CA ASP A 169 -11.09 12.01 31.93
C ASP A 169 -10.19 12.72 30.91
N GLN A 170 -10.75 12.98 29.73
CA GLN A 170 -10.11 13.68 28.62
C GLN A 170 -11.15 14.31 27.67
N ASP A 171 -10.70 15.19 26.78
CA ASP A 171 -11.56 15.85 25.79
C ASP A 171 -12.10 14.84 24.75
N ASP A 172 -13.22 15.19 24.12
CA ASP A 172 -13.89 14.38 23.11
C ASP A 172 -12.98 14.14 21.90
N PHE A 173 -13.09 12.96 21.30
CA PHE A 173 -12.36 12.61 20.09
C PHE A 173 -13.14 13.03 18.85
N LEU A 174 -12.42 13.51 17.84
CA LEU A 174 -12.87 13.54 16.46
C LEU A 174 -12.28 12.30 15.76
N ASN A 175 -13.14 11.45 15.20
CA ASN A 175 -12.73 10.22 14.52
C ASN A 175 -13.23 10.19 13.08
N GLY A 176 -12.49 9.51 12.20
CA GLY A 176 -12.87 9.26 10.82
C GLY A 176 -12.19 8.02 10.26
N CYS A 177 -12.59 7.62 9.06
CA CYS A 177 -11.94 6.56 8.32
C CYS A 177 -11.53 7.03 6.92
N LEU A 178 -10.48 6.39 6.40
CA LEU A 178 -9.93 6.69 5.08
C LEU A 178 -9.73 5.39 4.30
N LYS A 179 -10.16 5.39 3.03
CA LYS A 179 -9.82 4.35 2.06
C LYS A 179 -8.60 4.80 1.28
N LEU A 180 -7.55 3.99 1.32
CA LEU A 180 -6.26 4.23 0.69
C LEU A 180 -5.96 3.12 -0.31
N ARG A 181 -5.35 3.47 -1.43
CA ARG A 181 -4.64 2.53 -2.28
C ARG A 181 -3.14 2.80 -2.16
N THR A 182 -2.31 1.79 -1.89
CA THR A 182 -0.87 1.99 -1.65
C THR A 182 0.02 0.89 -2.23
N LEU A 183 1.27 1.22 -2.54
CA LEU A 183 2.34 0.27 -2.87
C LEU A 183 3.17 -0.15 -1.65
N LEU A 184 3.01 0.53 -0.51
CA LEU A 184 3.75 0.26 0.71
C LEU A 184 3.25 -1.05 1.34
N THR A 185 4.18 -1.91 1.75
CA THR A 185 3.85 -3.08 2.59
C THR A 185 3.19 -2.66 3.91
N PRO A 186 2.50 -3.55 4.63
CA PRO A 186 1.90 -3.22 5.92
C PRO A 186 2.86 -2.54 6.91
N ARG A 187 4.13 -2.97 6.91
CA ARG A 187 5.14 -2.40 7.80
C ARG A 187 5.59 -1.01 7.36
N GLU A 188 5.88 -0.83 6.08
CA GLU A 188 6.25 0.46 5.53
C GLU A 188 5.13 1.49 5.68
N LEU A 189 3.87 1.05 5.54
CA LEU A 189 2.72 1.91 5.79
C LEU A 189 2.64 2.27 7.28
N LEU A 190 2.76 1.31 8.20
CA LEU A 190 2.77 1.59 9.63
C LEU A 190 3.85 2.61 10.02
N ASP A 191 5.06 2.45 9.48
CA ASP A 191 6.17 3.39 9.71
C ASP A 191 5.85 4.79 9.14
N ARG A 192 5.20 4.88 7.96
CA ARG A 192 4.73 6.14 7.39
C ARG A 192 3.67 6.81 8.28
N LEU A 193 2.70 6.04 8.78
CA LEU A 193 1.67 6.57 9.68
C LEU A 193 2.29 7.10 10.98
N HIS A 194 3.23 6.36 11.56
CA HIS A 194 3.98 6.80 12.74
C HIS A 194 4.76 8.09 12.50
N HIS A 195 5.31 8.28 11.30
CA HIS A 195 5.99 9.52 10.95
C HIS A 195 5.03 10.71 10.93
N ILE A 196 3.86 10.55 10.30
CA ILE A 196 2.82 11.58 10.25
C ILE A 196 2.33 11.93 11.67
N GLU A 197 2.17 10.94 12.54
CA GLU A 197 1.84 11.17 13.96
C GLU A 197 2.91 11.97 14.71
N GLN A 198 4.19 11.68 14.44
CA GLN A 198 5.31 12.41 15.05
C GLN A 198 5.35 13.87 14.58
N GLU A 199 5.10 14.12 13.30
CA GLU A 199 4.99 15.48 12.74
C GLU A 199 3.82 16.26 13.37
N ALA A 200 2.73 15.56 13.71
CA ALA A 200 1.60 16.09 14.48
C ALA A 200 1.87 16.24 15.99
N GLY A 201 3.07 15.89 16.47
CA GLY A 201 3.46 16.03 17.88
C GLY A 201 2.90 14.95 18.82
N ARG A 202 2.62 13.74 18.31
CA ARG A 202 2.12 12.64 19.14
C ARG A 202 3.18 12.17 20.15
N GLU A 203 2.87 12.25 21.44
CA GLU A 203 3.68 11.68 22.53
C GLU A 203 3.06 10.40 23.11
N ARG A 204 3.83 9.31 23.19
CA ARG A 204 3.36 8.00 23.67
C ARG A 204 3.64 7.81 25.16
N ILE A 205 3.00 8.61 26.01
CA ILE A 205 3.21 8.60 27.48
C ILE A 205 2.32 7.57 28.17
N LEU A 206 1.02 7.55 27.85
CA LEU A 206 0.01 6.69 28.47
C LEU A 206 -0.75 5.91 27.42
N ARG A 207 -0.94 4.60 27.63
CA ARG A 207 -1.80 3.77 26.77
C ARG A 207 -3.24 4.32 26.82
N TRP A 208 -3.80 4.63 25.66
CA TRP A 208 -5.11 5.28 25.47
C TRP A 208 -5.25 6.71 26.02
N GLY A 209 -4.12 7.38 26.33
CA GLY A 209 -4.13 8.78 26.72
C GLY A 209 -4.54 9.74 25.59
N PRO A 210 -4.60 11.04 25.91
CA PRO A 210 -4.79 12.09 24.92
C PRO A 210 -3.71 12.06 23.85
N ARG A 211 -4.08 12.36 22.60
CA ARG A 211 -3.17 12.37 21.45
C ARG A 211 -3.61 13.39 20.42
N THR A 212 -2.64 14.04 19.78
CA THR A 212 -2.86 14.99 18.68
C THR A 212 -3.35 14.28 17.42
N LEU A 213 -2.83 13.09 17.13
CA LEU A 213 -3.23 12.27 16.01
C LEU A 213 -3.00 10.79 16.32
N ASP A 214 -3.89 9.93 15.83
CA ASP A 214 -3.83 8.48 15.88
C ASP A 214 -4.23 7.93 14.51
N LEU A 215 -3.41 7.08 13.93
CA LEU A 215 -3.64 6.45 12.64
C LEU A 215 -3.49 4.93 12.79
N ASP A 216 -4.60 4.21 12.65
CA ASP A 216 -4.65 2.75 12.79
C ASP A 216 -4.90 2.08 11.43
N ILE A 217 -4.15 1.02 11.10
CA ILE A 217 -4.47 0.15 9.96
C ILE A 217 -5.61 -0.78 10.36
N LEU A 218 -6.78 -0.64 9.72
CA LEU A 218 -7.98 -1.43 10.02
C LEU A 218 -8.07 -2.70 9.18
N PHE A 219 -7.83 -2.56 7.88
CA PHE A 219 -7.85 -3.65 6.89
C PHE A 219 -6.76 -3.39 5.86
N TYR A 220 -6.22 -4.47 5.28
CA TYR A 220 -5.23 -4.42 4.21
C TYR A 220 -5.53 -5.59 3.26
N ASP A 221 -6.18 -5.29 2.13
CA ASP A 221 -6.85 -6.29 1.29
C ASP A 221 -7.66 -7.30 2.15
N ASP A 222 -7.49 -8.60 1.90
CA ASP A 222 -8.02 -9.71 2.69
C ASP A 222 -6.97 -10.29 3.67
N LEU A 223 -5.89 -9.54 3.97
CA LEU A 223 -4.78 -10.00 4.81
C LEU A 223 -5.23 -10.25 6.25
N ILE A 224 -4.81 -11.41 6.79
CA ILE A 224 -4.83 -11.70 8.22
C ILE A 224 -3.38 -11.78 8.71
N LEU A 225 -2.98 -10.80 9.50
CA LEU A 225 -1.63 -10.65 10.06
C LEU A 225 -1.72 -10.52 11.58
N GLY A 226 -0.86 -11.24 12.29
CA GLY A 226 -0.75 -11.19 13.76
C GLY A 226 0.71 -11.14 14.19
N GLU A 227 1.25 -9.94 14.31
CA GLU A 227 2.59 -9.66 14.83
C GLU A 227 2.50 -9.00 16.21
N ALA A 228 3.64 -8.85 16.90
CA ALA A 228 3.67 -8.33 18.26
C ALA A 228 3.15 -6.87 18.37
N ASP A 229 3.36 -6.06 17.33
CA ASP A 229 3.01 -4.64 17.29
C ASP A 229 2.12 -4.23 16.09
N LEU A 230 1.69 -5.20 15.26
CA LEU A 230 0.78 -4.97 14.14
C LEU A 230 -0.16 -6.15 13.96
N CYS A 231 -1.47 -5.90 14.01
CA CYS A 231 -2.49 -6.89 13.73
C CYS A 231 -3.47 -6.36 12.68
N ILE A 232 -3.73 -7.16 11.64
CA ILE A 232 -4.64 -6.83 10.55
C ILE A 232 -5.57 -8.04 10.32
N PRO A 233 -6.89 -7.86 10.23
CA PRO A 233 -7.62 -6.64 10.58
C PRO A 233 -7.37 -6.20 12.03
N HIS A 234 -7.60 -4.93 12.32
CA HIS A 234 -7.38 -4.40 13.66
C HIS A 234 -8.20 -5.20 14.70
N VAL A 235 -7.54 -5.76 15.72
CA VAL A 235 -8.11 -6.75 16.66
C VAL A 235 -9.40 -6.30 17.37
N ASP A 236 -9.47 -5.01 17.68
CA ASP A 236 -10.59 -4.42 18.44
C ASP A 236 -11.62 -3.74 17.55
N LEU A 237 -11.52 -3.90 16.22
CA LEU A 237 -12.43 -3.26 15.26
C LEU A 237 -13.93 -3.56 15.56
N PRO A 238 -14.35 -4.81 15.86
CA PRO A 238 -15.77 -5.12 16.07
C PRO A 238 -16.39 -4.40 17.28
N ASN A 239 -15.57 -3.95 18.24
CA ASN A 239 -16.04 -3.32 19.48
C ASN A 239 -16.05 -1.78 19.41
N ARG A 240 -15.56 -1.19 18.31
CA ARG A 240 -15.34 0.25 18.18
C ARG A 240 -16.38 0.90 17.28
N GLU A 241 -17.49 1.33 17.87
CA GLU A 241 -18.55 2.04 17.14
C GLU A 241 -18.04 3.30 16.45
N PHE A 242 -17.12 4.03 17.11
CA PHE A 242 -16.49 5.24 16.57
C PHE A 242 -15.60 4.99 15.35
N VAL A 243 -15.22 3.73 15.08
CA VAL A 243 -14.54 3.30 13.84
C VAL A 243 -15.54 2.71 12.86
N LEU A 244 -16.43 1.83 13.31
CA LEU A 244 -17.39 1.13 12.44
C LEU A 244 -18.39 2.08 11.78
N ARG A 245 -18.82 3.14 12.47
CA ARG A 245 -19.73 4.15 11.88
C ARG A 245 -19.11 4.87 10.69
N PRO A 246 -17.97 5.57 10.81
CA PRO A 246 -17.32 6.20 9.66
C PRO A 246 -16.87 5.18 8.60
N LEU A 247 -16.40 3.99 9.00
CA LEU A 247 -16.03 2.96 8.04
C LEU A 247 -17.24 2.46 7.21
N CYS A 248 -18.42 2.34 7.83
CA CYS A 248 -19.64 1.92 7.15
C CYS A 248 -20.14 2.94 6.12
N GLU A 249 -19.74 4.21 6.23
CA GLU A 249 -20.05 5.25 5.24
C GLU A 249 -19.31 4.98 3.93
N ILE A 250 -18.02 4.65 4.01
CA ILE A 250 -17.15 4.48 2.84
C ILE A 250 -17.05 3.02 2.35
N ALA A 251 -17.35 2.05 3.20
CA ALA A 251 -17.16 0.62 2.91
C ALA A 251 -18.15 -0.30 3.65
N PRO A 252 -19.48 -0.11 3.50
CA PRO A 252 -20.48 -0.87 4.26
C PRO A 252 -20.45 -2.39 4.00
N TYR A 253 -20.02 -2.80 2.80
CA TYR A 253 -20.01 -4.20 2.34
C TYR A 253 -18.62 -4.83 2.35
N LEU A 254 -17.61 -4.14 2.92
CA LEU A 254 -16.30 -4.75 3.13
C LEU A 254 -16.45 -5.90 4.12
N HIS A 255 -15.93 -7.07 3.75
CA HIS A 255 -16.01 -8.27 4.59
C HIS A 255 -14.77 -8.36 5.47
N HIS A 256 -14.97 -8.70 6.74
CA HIS A 256 -13.88 -9.01 7.62
C HIS A 256 -13.32 -10.40 7.26
N PRO A 257 -12.04 -10.52 6.85
CA PRO A 257 -11.51 -11.77 6.27
C PRO A 257 -11.56 -12.96 7.23
N ALA A 258 -11.47 -12.73 8.55
CA ALA A 258 -11.57 -13.82 9.53
C ALA A 258 -13.00 -14.27 9.88
N THR A 259 -14.00 -13.36 9.88
CA THR A 259 -15.37 -13.66 10.37
C THR A 259 -16.39 -13.75 9.26
N GLY A 260 -16.07 -13.25 8.06
CA GLY A 260 -16.99 -13.12 6.94
C GLY A 260 -18.07 -12.07 7.11
N LYS A 261 -18.13 -11.37 8.25
CA LYS A 261 -19.14 -10.32 8.48
C LYS A 261 -18.77 -9.06 7.73
N THR A 262 -19.77 -8.38 7.18
CA THR A 262 -19.61 -7.05 6.60
C THR A 262 -19.42 -6.00 7.70
N VAL A 263 -18.79 -4.87 7.36
CA VAL A 263 -18.71 -3.69 8.25
C VAL A 263 -20.10 -3.27 8.74
N ARG A 264 -21.11 -3.30 7.87
CA ARG A 264 -22.50 -3.00 8.24
C ARG A 264 -23.06 -3.97 9.28
N GLU A 265 -22.85 -5.27 9.11
CA GLU A 265 -23.30 -6.28 10.07
C GLU A 265 -22.61 -6.11 11.43
N MET A 266 -21.28 -5.90 11.44
CA MET A 266 -20.53 -5.63 12.68
C MET A 266 -21.06 -4.39 13.41
N LEU A 267 -21.39 -3.33 12.67
CA LEU A 267 -21.99 -2.12 13.26
C LEU A 267 -23.38 -2.40 13.86
N GLN A 268 -24.23 -3.14 13.14
CA GLN A 268 -25.59 -3.47 13.61
C GLN A 268 -25.58 -4.34 14.86
N GLU A 269 -24.68 -5.32 14.93
CA GLU A 269 -24.51 -6.18 16.11
C GLU A 269 -24.11 -5.35 17.33
N LEU A 270 -23.11 -4.47 17.17
CA LEU A 270 -22.65 -3.60 18.26
C LEU A 270 -23.73 -2.63 18.74
N SER A 271 -24.56 -2.10 17.82
CA SER A 271 -25.70 -1.24 18.19
C SER A 271 -26.82 -2.01 18.89
N SER A 272 -27.03 -3.28 18.53
CA SER A 272 -28.09 -4.13 19.11
C SER A 272 -27.76 -4.56 20.55
N GLU A 273 -26.48 -4.76 20.86
CA GLU A 273 -26.01 -5.09 22.22
C GLU A 273 -26.15 -3.92 23.21
N LYS A 274 -26.18 -2.67 22.74
CA LYS A 274 -26.34 -1.49 23.60
C LYS A 274 -27.80 -1.21 24.02
N GLY A 275 -28.77 -1.93 23.45
CA GLY A 275 -30.21 -1.74 23.71
C GLY A 275 -30.74 -0.36 23.30
N PRO A 276 -32.07 -0.15 23.28
CA PRO A 276 -32.62 1.17 23.02
C PRO A 276 -32.25 2.10 24.17
N VAL A 277 -31.63 3.23 23.87
CA VAL A 277 -31.56 4.37 24.80
C VAL A 277 -32.98 4.96 24.84
N PHE A 278 -33.79 4.49 25.79
CA PHE A 278 -35.13 5.04 26.07
C PHE A 278 -35.03 6.38 26.80
#